data_AF-A0A259CS03-F1
#
_entry.id   AF-A0A259CS03-F1
#
_cell.length_a   1.000
_cell.length_b   1.000
_cell.length_c   1.000
_cell.angle_alpha   90.00
_cell.angle_beta   90.00
_cell.angle_gamma   90.00
#
_symmetry.space_group_name_H-M   'P 1'
#
loop_
_entity.id
_entity.type
_entity.pdbx_description
1 polymer ?
#
loop_
_entity_poly.entity_id
_entity_poly.type
_entity_poly.pdbx_seq_one_letter_code
_entity_poly.pdbx_strand_id
1 'polypeptide(L)' 'TGHFYTTSKNKRTKPEKMEIMKFDPTIRKHVAYKETKLK' A
#
# COMPACT_ATOMS: atom_id res chain seq x y z
N THR A 1 -13.18 -0.51 -1.86
CA THR A 1 -12.82 -1.69 -2.67
C THR A 1 -12.18 -2.80 -1.86
N GLY A 2 -11.72 -2.58 -0.62
CA GLY A 2 -11.19 -3.66 0.23
C GLY A 2 -9.93 -4.34 -0.31
N HIS A 3 -9.48 -3.93 -1.49
CA HIS A 3 -8.32 -4.45 -2.18
C HIS A 3 -7.08 -3.86 -1.53
N PHE A 4 -6.20 -4.72 -1.02
CA PHE A 4 -4.91 -4.34 -0.48
C PHE A 4 -3.83 -5.17 -1.13
N TYR A 5 -2.66 -4.55 -1.30
CA TYR A 5 -1.46 -5.28 -1.64
C TYR A 5 -0.67 -5.53 -0.36
N THR A 6 -0.18 -6.75 -0.20
CA THR A 6 0.80 -7.05 0.85
C THR A 6 2.19 -6.74 0.32
N THR A 7 2.99 -6.05 1.13
CA THR A 7 4.41 -5.81 0.83
C THR A 7 5.21 -6.00 2.10
N SER A 8 6.42 -6.54 1.97
CA SER A 8 7.36 -6.66 3.08
C SER A 8 8.22 -5.40 3.16
N LYS A 9 8.38 -4.86 4.37
CA LYS A 9 9.18 -3.67 4.63
C LYS A 9 10.06 -3.88 5.86
N ASN A 10 11.32 -3.45 5.75
CA ASN A 10 12.20 -3.36 6.91
C ASN A 10 11.89 -2.08 7.70
N LYS A 11 11.23 -2.22 8.85
CA LYS A 11 10.85 -1.13 9.74
C LYS A 11 12.05 -0.39 10.35
N ARG A 12 13.25 -1.03 10.40
CA ARG A 12 14.46 -0.44 10.98
C ARG A 12 15.09 0.61 10.06
N THR A 13 15.14 0.34 8.76
CA THR A 13 15.80 1.22 7.78
C THR A 13 14.85 2.26 7.20
N LYS A 14 13.53 2.00 7.22
CA LYS A 14 12.51 2.91 6.70
C LYS A 14 11.38 3.08 7.73
N PRO A 15 11.45 4.06 8.63
CA PRO A 15 10.41 4.27 9.64
C PRO A 15 9.13 4.92 9.07
N GLU A 16 9.23 5.69 7.99
CA GLU A 16 8.12 6.46 7.40
C GLU A 16 7.12 5.60 6.63
N LYS A 17 5.83 5.95 6.65
CA LYS A 17 4.79 5.22 5.92
C LYS A 17 5.01 5.35 4.40
N MET A 18 4.98 4.23 3.70
CA MET A 18 5.12 4.25 2.24
C MET A 18 3.79 4.62 1.58
N GLU A 19 3.84 5.54 0.62
CA GLU A 19 2.74 5.86 -0.29
C GLU A 19 3.17 5.49 -1.72
N ILE A 20 2.41 4.61 -2.36
CA ILE A 20 2.73 4.09 -3.70
C ILE A 20 1.49 4.18 -4.57
N MET A 21 1.61 4.73 -5.78
CA MET A 21 0.54 4.65 -6.76
C MET A 21 0.52 3.25 -7.37
N LYS A 22 -0.57 2.52 -7.16
CA LYS A 22 -0.80 1.21 -7.79
C LYS A 22 -2.18 1.18 -8.43
N PHE A 23 -2.35 0.25 -9.35
CA PHE A 23 -3.63 0.01 -9.99
C PHE A 23 -4.61 -0.64 -9.00
N ASP A 24 -5.81 -0.06 -8.86
CA ASP A 24 -6.94 -0.71 -8.21
C ASP A 24 -7.78 -1.43 -9.29
N PRO A 25 -7.85 -2.78 -9.29
CA PRO A 25 -8.58 -3.53 -10.30
C PRO A 25 -10.10 -3.33 -10.24
N THR A 26 -10.65 -2.86 -9.12
CA THR A 26 -12.08 -2.64 -8.95
C THR A 26 -12.52 -1.32 -9.59
N ILE A 27 -11.70 -0.27 -9.52
CA ILE A 27 -11.99 1.06 -10.11
C ILE A 27 -11.32 1.20 -11.49
N ARG A 28 -10.40 0.30 -11.83
CA ARG A 28 -9.58 0.29 -13.05
C ARG A 28 -8.78 1.59 -13.25
N LYS A 29 -8.25 2.13 -12.16
CA LYS A 29 -7.44 3.36 -12.15
C LYS A 29 -6.23 3.20 -11.22
N HIS A 30 -5.19 3.99 -11.46
CA HIS A 30 -4.08 4.11 -10.52
C HIS A 30 -4.48 5.02 -9.36
N VAL A 31 -4.42 4.49 -8.15
CA VAL A 31 -4.79 5.17 -6.91
C VAL A 31 -3.61 5.11 -5.95
N ALA A 32 -3.48 6.13 -5.09
CA ALA A 32 -2.49 6.14 -4.03
C ALA A 32 -2.84 5.11 -2.94
N TYR A 33 -1.98 4.12 -2.75
CA TYR A 33 -2.04 3.18 -1.64
C TYR A 33 -1.17 3.67 -0.50
N LYS A 34 -1.73 3.68 0.71
CA LYS A 34 -1.02 4.01 1.95
C LYS A 34 -0.76 2.77 2.77
N GLU A 35 0.41 2.68 3.38
CA GLU A 35 0.78 1.59 4.29
C GLU A 35 -0.12 1.59 5.54
N THR A 36 -0.80 0.47 5.78
CA THR A 36 -1.61 0.18 6.97
C THR A 36 -1.08 -1.08 7.66
N LYS A 37 -1.08 -1.10 9.00
CA LYS A 37 -0.80 -2.33 9.75
C LYS A 37 -1.93 -3.33 9.51
N LEU A 38 -1.60 -4.48 8.95
CA LEU A 38 -2.46 -5.65 9.04
C LEU A 38 -2.42 -6.14 10.49
N LYS A 39 -3.58 -6.45 11.07
CA LYS A 39 -3.74 -6.85 12.47
C LYS A 39 -3.14 -8.22 12.73
#